data_AF-A0A2V1KCE2-F1
#
_entry.id   AF-A0A2V1KCE2-F1
#
_cell.length_a   1.000
_cell.length_b   1.000
_cell.length_c   1.000
_cell.angle_alpha   90.00
_cell.angle_beta   90.00
_cell.angle_gamma   90.00
#
_symmetry.space_group_name_H-M   'P 1'
#
loop_
_entity.id
_entity.type
_entity.pdbx_description
1 polymer ?
#
loop_
_entity_poly.entity_id
_entity_poly.type
_entity_poly.pdbx_seq_one_letter_code
_entity_poly.pdbx_strand_id
1 'polypeptide(L)'
;MGMVEAAGRVRTVNRGEELTDEEARVLEFERTWMERGRRKNAAIAEMGMTVSHYYVVLNSAIAKPIAELENPELVRRLKAMRSVRESERYGRR
;
A
#
# COMPACT_ATOMS: atom_id res chain seq x y z
N MET A 1 15.12 19.97 4.03
CA MET A 1 14.63 21.14 3.27
C MET A 1 14.05 20.61 1.98
N GLY A 2 12.77 20.89 1.72
CA GLY A 2 11.98 20.27 0.64
C GLY A 2 10.54 20.07 1.07
N MET A 3 9.89 21.18 1.42
CA MET A 3 8.44 21.32 1.52
C MET A 3 7.78 20.73 0.27
N VAL A 4 6.81 19.86 0.45
CA VAL A 4 5.64 19.80 -0.45
C VAL A 4 4.42 19.74 0.46
N GLU A 5 3.96 20.94 0.81
CA GLU A 5 2.55 21.16 1.10
C GLU A 5 1.74 20.81 -0.16
N ALA A 6 0.72 19.99 0.01
CA ALA A 6 -0.42 19.95 -0.88
C ALA A 6 -1.67 19.93 0.00
N ALA A 7 -2.19 21.12 0.26
CA ALA A 7 -3.54 21.31 0.76
C ALA A 7 -4.56 20.72 -0.24
N GLY A 8 -5.64 20.16 0.31
CA GLY A 8 -6.92 20.02 -0.38
C GLY A 8 -7.13 18.72 -1.16
N ARG A 9 -7.72 17.73 -0.49
CA ARG A 9 -8.94 17.07 -1.00
C ARG A 9 -9.68 16.40 0.16
N VAL A 10 -10.88 16.91 0.42
CA VAL A 10 -11.93 16.17 1.12
C VAL A 10 -12.06 14.82 0.43
N ARG A 11 -11.76 13.72 1.13
CA ARG A 11 -12.09 12.38 0.67
C ARG A 11 -13.13 11.79 1.61
N THR A 12 -14.35 12.31 1.52
CA THR A 12 -15.53 11.57 1.95
C THR A 12 -15.77 10.45 0.93
N VAL A 13 -15.17 9.26 1.13
CA VAL A 13 -15.72 8.00 0.61
C VAL A 13 -15.29 6.84 1.52
N ASN A 14 -16.30 6.29 2.19
CA ASN A 14 -16.35 5.09 3.04
C ASN A 14 -15.36 4.97 4.21
N ARG A 15 -15.87 5.21 5.42
CA ARG A 15 -15.18 5.09 6.72
C ARG A 15 -14.86 3.61 6.99
N GLY A 16 -13.66 3.18 6.61
CA GLY A 16 -12.90 2.16 7.31
C GLY A 16 -13.28 0.69 7.10
N GLU A 17 -14.44 0.37 6.54
CA GLU A 17 -14.92 -1.03 6.48
C GLU A 17 -14.84 -1.69 5.10
N GLU A 18 -14.68 -0.92 4.02
CA GLU A 18 -14.63 -1.46 2.65
C GLU A 18 -13.38 -1.01 1.88
N LEU A 19 -12.90 -1.88 1.00
CA LEU A 19 -11.83 -1.56 0.06
C LEU A 19 -12.41 -0.83 -1.15
N THR A 20 -11.75 0.24 -1.56
CA THR A 20 -12.02 0.85 -2.87
C THR A 20 -11.49 -0.05 -3.98
N ASP A 21 -12.02 0.07 -5.20
CA ASP A 21 -11.55 -0.70 -6.36
C ASP A 21 -10.04 -0.59 -6.56
N GLU A 22 -9.50 0.59 -6.28
CA GLU A 22 -8.09 0.88 -6.39
C GLU A 22 -7.26 0.13 -5.33
N GLU A 23 -7.72 0.11 -4.08
CA GLU A 23 -7.07 -0.63 -2.98
C GLU A 23 -7.14 -2.14 -3.20
N ALA A 24 -8.29 -2.65 -3.63
CA ALA A 24 -8.48 -4.06 -3.97
C ALA A 24 -7.53 -4.49 -5.11
N ARG A 25 -7.44 -3.68 -6.17
CA ARG A 25 -6.52 -3.92 -7.30
C ARG A 25 -5.05 -3.96 -6.86
N VAL A 26 -4.65 -3.06 -5.96
CA VAL A 26 -3.28 -3.03 -5.42
C VAL A 26 -2.98 -4.29 -4.58
N LEU A 27 -3.92 -4.74 -3.76
CA LEU A 27 -3.77 -5.96 -2.95
C LEU A 27 -3.70 -7.22 -3.83
N GLU A 28 -4.56 -7.33 -4.85
CA GLU A 28 -4.53 -8.45 -5.80
C GLU A 28 -3.20 -8.51 -6.57
N PHE A 29 -2.68 -7.34 -6.96
CA PHE A 29 -1.37 -7.25 -7.59
C PHE A 29 -0.25 -7.74 -6.65
N GLU A 30 -0.23 -7.30 -5.39
CA GLU A 30 0.77 -7.77 -4.40
C GLU A 30 0.70 -9.28 -4.17
N ARG A 31 -0.51 -9.84 -4.12
CA ARG A 31 -0.74 -11.29 -4.02
C ARG A 31 -0.07 -12.03 -5.18
N THR A 32 -0.32 -11.59 -6.40
CA THR A 32 0.22 -12.22 -7.62
C THR A 32 1.74 -12.02 -7.75
N TRP A 33 2.23 -10.83 -7.37
CA TRP A 33 3.64 -10.48 -7.49
C TRP A 33 4.56 -11.30 -6.59
N MET A 34 4.06 -11.70 -5.42
CA MET A 34 4.74 -12.63 -4.50
C MET A 34 5.10 -13.96 -5.16
N GLU A 35 4.25 -14.45 -6.06
CA GLU A 35 4.43 -15.73 -6.76
C GLU A 35 5.26 -15.59 -8.05
N ARG A 36 5.17 -14.43 -8.73
CA ARG A 36 5.74 -14.21 -10.08
C ARG A 36 7.06 -13.42 -10.13
N GLY A 37 7.65 -13.09 -8.99
CA GLY A 37 8.61 -12.00 -8.85
C GLY A 37 9.81 -11.96 -9.83
N ARG A 38 10.04 -10.78 -10.42
CA ARG A 38 11.28 -9.94 -10.46
C ARG A 38 11.00 -8.78 -11.45
N ARG A 39 11.14 -7.52 -11.00
CA ARG A 39 10.79 -6.20 -11.66
C ARG A 39 9.48 -5.50 -11.22
N LYS A 40 9.33 -5.23 -9.93
CA LYS A 40 8.10 -4.63 -9.36
C LYS A 40 7.78 -3.23 -9.90
N ASN A 41 8.81 -2.40 -10.12
CA ASN A 41 8.62 -1.02 -10.55
C ASN A 41 8.04 -0.90 -11.98
N ALA A 42 8.46 -1.77 -12.90
CA ALA A 42 7.93 -1.79 -14.26
C ALA A 42 6.46 -2.22 -14.27
N ALA A 43 6.13 -3.27 -13.51
CA ALA A 43 4.77 -3.76 -13.40
C ALA A 43 3.81 -2.77 -12.70
N ILE A 44 4.31 -1.95 -11.76
CA ILE A 44 3.52 -0.84 -11.20
C ILE A 44 3.19 0.21 -12.27
N ALA A 45 4.16 0.54 -13.13
CA ALA A 45 3.92 1.47 -14.23
C ALA A 45 2.93 0.91 -15.26
N GLU A 46 2.97 -0.40 -15.53
CA GLU A 46 2.00 -1.09 -16.41
C GLU A 46 0.57 -1.09 -15.85
N MET A 47 0.38 -0.98 -14.53
CA MET A 47 -0.93 -0.76 -13.93
C MET A 47 -1.48 0.66 -14.13
N GLY A 48 -0.69 1.56 -14.74
CA GLY A 48 -1.07 2.97 -14.93
C GLY A 48 -0.85 3.84 -13.69
N MET A 49 -0.07 3.36 -12.72
CA MET A 49 0.19 4.08 -11.48
C MET A 49 1.66 4.51 -11.35
N THR A 50 1.87 5.63 -10.66
CA THR A 50 3.22 5.98 -10.20
C THR A 50 3.59 5.15 -8.98
N VAL A 51 4.89 4.89 -8.79
CA VAL A 51 5.41 4.14 -7.64
C VAL A 51 5.01 4.81 -6.30
N SER A 52 5.03 6.14 -6.25
CA SER A 52 4.63 6.89 -5.06
C SER A 52 3.14 6.71 -4.74
N HIS A 53 2.26 6.81 -5.75
CA HIS A 53 0.82 6.61 -5.55
C HIS A 53 0.50 5.18 -5.12
N TYR A 54 1.16 4.20 -5.73
CA TYR A 54 1.02 2.80 -5.38
C TYR A 54 1.26 2.53 -3.89
N TYR A 55 2.36 3.05 -3.33
CA TYR A 55 2.64 2.86 -1.90
C TYR A 55 1.67 3.62 -0.98
N VAL A 56 1.13 4.77 -1.40
CA VAL A 56 0.09 5.47 -0.64
C VAL A 56 -1.19 4.63 -0.56
N VAL A 57 -1.65 4.11 -1.71
CA VAL A 57 -2.84 3.25 -1.78
C VAL A 57 -2.62 1.97 -0.98
N LEU A 58 -1.47 1.31 -1.14
CA LEU A 58 -1.11 0.10 -0.40
C LEU A 58 -1.17 0.32 1.11
N ASN A 59 -0.59 1.42 1.60
CA ASN A 59 -0.58 1.76 3.02
C ASN A 59 -1.99 2.03 3.57
N SER A 60 -2.86 2.66 2.77
CA SER A 60 -4.27 2.86 3.12
C SER A 60 -5.01 1.51 3.20
N ALA A 61 -4.81 0.64 2.20
CA ALA A 61 -5.48 -0.65 2.12
C ALA A 61 -5.13 -1.55 3.33
N ILE A 62 -3.84 -1.71 3.65
CA ILE A 62 -3.39 -2.59 4.75
C ILE A 62 -3.76 -2.06 6.14
N ALA A 63 -4.17 -0.80 6.26
CA ALA A 63 -4.63 -0.22 7.52
C ALA A 63 -6.09 -0.58 7.85
N LYS A 64 -6.85 -1.11 6.88
CA LYS A 64 -8.25 -1.48 7.05
C LYS A 64 -8.42 -2.93 7.49
N PRO A 65 -9.35 -3.24 8.41
CA PRO A 65 -9.59 -4.60 8.88
C PRO A 65 -10.10 -5.53 7.77
N ILE A 66 -10.87 -5.00 6.82
CA ILE A 66 -11.38 -5.77 5.68
C ILE A 66 -10.27 -6.37 4.81
N ALA A 67 -9.10 -5.71 4.70
CA ALA A 67 -7.96 -6.26 3.98
C ALA A 67 -7.45 -7.55 4.63
N GLU A 68 -7.50 -7.62 5.97
CA GLU A 68 -7.11 -8.80 6.73
C GLU A 68 -8.14 -9.92 6.62
N LEU A 69 -9.42 -9.61 6.45
CA LEU A 69 -10.47 -10.60 6.21
C LEU A 69 -10.32 -11.24 4.82
N GLU A 70 -10.03 -10.43 3.80
CA GLU A 70 -9.84 -10.89 2.43
C GLU A 70 -8.57 -11.75 2.29
N ASN A 71 -7.43 -11.29 2.84
CA ASN A 71 -6.14 -11.95 2.67
C ASN A 71 -5.24 -11.78 3.92
N PRO A 72 -5.47 -12.55 4.99
CA PRO A 72 -4.80 -12.34 6.28
C PRO A 72 -3.28 -12.52 6.22
N GLU A 73 -2.78 -13.54 5.50
CA GLU A 73 -1.35 -13.82 5.41
C GLU A 73 -0.59 -12.74 4.63
N LEU A 74 -1.17 -12.25 3.53
CA LEU A 74 -0.61 -11.18 2.72
C LEU A 74 -0.50 -9.90 3.54
N VAL A 75 -1.57 -9.49 4.21
CA VAL A 75 -1.59 -8.25 4.99
C VAL A 75 -0.63 -8.32 6.17
N ARG A 76 -0.56 -9.44 6.89
CA ARG A 76 0.42 -9.63 7.98
C ARG A 76 1.85 -9.49 7.49
N ARG A 77 2.18 -10.10 6.34
CA ARG A 77 3.52 -9.99 5.75
C ARG A 77 3.83 -8.56 5.31
N LEU A 78 2.88 -7.87 4.67
CA LEU A 78 3.04 -6.47 4.25
C LEU A 78 3.25 -5.53 5.45
N LYS A 79 2.44 -5.70 6.51
CA LYS A 79 2.59 -4.95 7.78
C LYS A 79 3.94 -5.22 8.43
N ALA A 80 4.40 -6.47 8.48
CA ALA A 80 5.71 -6.83 9.03
C ALA A 80 6.85 -6.17 8.23
N MET A 81 6.84 -6.25 6.90
CA MET A 81 7.85 -5.58 6.06
C MET A 81 7.85 -4.06 6.25
N ARG A 82 6.69 -3.44 6.45
CA ARG A 82 6.59 -2.02 6.79
C ARG A 82 7.23 -1.72 8.14
N SER A 83 6.87 -2.50 9.18
CA SER A 83 7.43 -2.31 10.52
C SER A 83 8.95 -2.44 10.56
N VAL A 84 9.53 -3.36 9.77
CA VAL A 84 10.98 -3.49 9.62
C VAL A 84 11.57 -2.20 9.02
N ARG A 85 11.00 -1.71 7.91
CA ARG A 85 11.46 -0.47 7.25
C ARG A 85 11.30 0.77 8.15
N GLU A 86 10.26 0.83 8.96
CA GLU A 86 10.04 1.92 9.92
C GLU A 86 11.04 1.86 11.07
N SER A 87 11.34 0.66 11.57
CA SER A 87 12.35 0.44 12.61
C SER A 87 13.75 0.79 12.11
N GLU A 88 14.12 0.44 10.87
CA GLU A 88 15.39 0.83 10.25
C GLU A 88 15.54 2.35 10.11
N ARG A 89 14.43 3.08 9.93
CA ARG A 89 14.44 4.55 9.92
C ARG A 89 14.58 5.17 11.31
N TYR A 90 14.06 4.52 12.35
CA TYR A 90 14.04 5.06 13.71
C TYR A 90 15.25 4.62 14.57
N GLY A 91 15.92 3.53 14.21
CA GLY A 91 17.13 3.01 14.88
C GLY A 91 18.42 3.80 14.63
N ARG A 92 18.34 5.01 14.07
CA ARG A 92 19.47 5.94 13.90
C ARG A 92 19.21 7.28 14.61
N ARG A 93 18.88 7.21 15.89
CA ARG A 93 18.91 8.34 16.83
C ARG A 93 19.66 7.96 18.08
#